data_AF-A0A3P8AHL8-F1
#
_entry.id   AF-A0A3P8AHL8-F1
#
_cell.length_a   1.000
_cell.length_b   1.000
_cell.length_c   1.000
_cell.angle_alpha   90.00
_cell.angle_beta   90.00
_cell.angle_gamma   90.00
#
_symmetry.space_group_name_H-M   'P 1'
#
loop_
_entity.id
_entity.type
_entity.pdbx_description
1 polymer ?
#
loop_
_entity_poly.entity_id
_entity_poly.type
_entity_poly.pdbx_seq_one_letter_code
_entity_poly.pdbx_strand_id
1 'polypeptide(L)'
;MHVAMQHMPLSELSYLLTLFKFTKVVRYYPEHVAEFTTSVIQILLSRSFGMHPEMRMAFLRAFMRLRTKNLIPATQAVDIVRKTLRHFLVSDIKRMNKCQKQTKVILSFLSKMIKDNSSTVAREAVLILLCLFKKNVWNDARTANVIAESCLICNKKVYVPAIQFFLGKSKALDEMETSSDSGSDVSRVTKIKQLRLGHRVGVKTKNRQKRLERSIKHVNKEKERKIRKRAELTNFHALNMLHDPQTFAEKLFRKLERCSDRFEIRLLILDLISRLIGLNKLVLLNFYPFIQRFLRPQQRVQSSDDFYVKHFSLAKHLLAD
;
A
#
# COMPACT_ATOMS: atom_id res chain seq x y z
N MET A 1 8.04 -26.86 -5.95
CA MET A 1 7.24 -27.25 -4.77
C MET A 1 7.44 -28.70 -4.34
N HIS A 2 7.89 -29.63 -5.20
CA HIS A 2 8.14 -31.02 -4.80
C HIS A 2 9.60 -31.34 -4.38
N VAL A 3 10.59 -30.52 -4.74
CA VAL A 3 12.01 -30.84 -4.48
C VAL A 3 12.49 -30.40 -3.09
N ALA A 4 11.79 -29.48 -2.43
CA ALA A 4 12.13 -29.05 -1.06
C ALA A 4 11.62 -30.00 0.05
N MET A 5 10.90 -31.06 -0.32
CA MET A 5 10.37 -32.05 0.64
C MET A 5 11.40 -33.13 1.03
N GLN A 6 12.52 -33.26 0.31
CA GLN A 6 13.46 -34.38 0.50
C GLN A 6 14.57 -34.13 1.53
N HIS A 7 14.67 -32.93 2.11
CA HIS A 7 15.74 -32.58 3.07
C HIS A 7 15.25 -31.97 4.38
N MET A 8 14.01 -32.25 4.80
CA MET A 8 13.52 -31.83 6.12
C MET A 8 13.45 -33.05 7.06
N PRO A 9 14.05 -32.99 8.26
CA PRO A 9 13.93 -34.08 9.23
C PRO A 9 12.45 -34.24 9.63
N LEU A 10 11.95 -35.48 9.63
CA LEU A 10 10.54 -35.84 9.91
C LEU A 10 10.02 -35.28 11.26
N SER A 11 10.92 -34.99 12.20
CA SER A 11 10.62 -34.33 13.47
C SER A 11 10.12 -32.89 13.31
N GLU A 12 10.67 -32.07 12.41
CA GLU A 12 10.22 -30.68 12.23
C GLU A 12 8.81 -30.60 11.63
N LEU A 13 8.47 -31.58 10.80
CA LEU A 13 7.15 -31.73 10.19
C LEU A 13 6.08 -32.15 11.22
N SER A 14 6.45 -32.97 12.19
CA SER A 14 5.57 -33.31 13.31
C SER A 14 5.33 -32.11 14.23
N TYR A 15 6.38 -31.33 14.57
CA TYR A 15 6.26 -30.09 15.35
C TYR A 15 5.33 -29.06 14.70
N LEU A 16 5.43 -28.91 13.37
CA LEU A 16 4.55 -28.07 12.55
C LEU A 16 3.07 -28.46 12.65
N LEU A 17 2.79 -29.76 12.56
CA LEU A 17 1.44 -30.31 12.68
C LEU A 17 0.88 -30.14 14.09
N THR A 18 1.69 -30.35 15.13
CA THR A 18 1.28 -30.09 16.53
C THR A 18 0.98 -28.62 16.77
N LEU A 19 1.82 -27.69 16.29
CA LEU A 19 1.58 -26.25 16.45
C LEU A 19 0.29 -25.81 15.75
N PHE A 20 0.00 -26.37 14.58
CA PHE A 20 -1.27 -26.12 13.88
C PHE A 20 -2.48 -26.67 14.63
N LYS A 21 -2.38 -27.88 15.21
CA LYS A 21 -3.43 -28.47 16.05
C LYS A 21 -3.64 -27.66 17.33
N PHE A 22 -2.58 -27.28 18.04
CA PHE A 22 -2.66 -26.47 19.25
C PHE A 22 -3.37 -25.14 19.00
N THR A 23 -3.06 -24.40 17.93
CA THR A 23 -3.74 -23.12 17.63
C THR A 23 -5.27 -23.24 17.45
N LYS A 24 -5.78 -24.42 17.10
CA LYS A 24 -7.22 -24.69 17.04
C LYS A 24 -7.81 -24.82 18.44
N VAL A 25 -7.12 -25.53 19.33
CA VAL A 25 -7.56 -25.96 20.67
C VAL A 25 -7.28 -24.92 21.76
N VAL A 26 -6.34 -23.99 21.55
CA VAL A 26 -5.92 -22.93 22.51
C VAL A 26 -7.10 -22.15 23.13
N ARG A 27 -8.28 -22.09 22.48
CA ARG A 27 -9.47 -21.43 23.05
C ARG A 27 -10.01 -22.13 24.30
N TYR A 28 -9.77 -23.43 24.44
CA TYR A 28 -10.31 -24.25 25.54
C TYR A 28 -9.41 -24.24 26.79
N TYR A 29 -8.22 -23.62 26.72
CA TYR A 29 -7.25 -23.57 27.82
C TYR A 29 -6.81 -22.12 28.10
N PRO A 30 -7.67 -21.29 28.74
CA PRO A 30 -7.43 -19.85 28.94
C PRO A 30 -6.11 -19.53 29.66
N GLU A 31 -5.69 -20.37 30.60
CA GLU A 31 -4.49 -20.17 31.43
C GLU A 31 -3.20 -20.20 30.61
N HIS A 32 -3.05 -21.16 29.69
CA HIS A 32 -1.85 -21.30 28.86
C HIS A 32 -1.84 -20.41 27.61
N VAL A 33 -2.93 -19.69 27.31
CA VAL A 33 -3.01 -18.83 26.12
C VAL A 33 -2.05 -17.66 26.20
N ALA A 34 -1.92 -17.03 27.37
CA ALA A 34 -1.07 -15.86 27.56
C ALA A 34 0.42 -16.21 27.38
N GLU A 35 0.86 -17.32 27.96
CA GLU A 35 2.23 -17.82 27.81
C GLU A 35 2.52 -18.25 26.37
N PHE A 36 1.59 -18.95 25.74
CA PHE A 36 1.74 -19.40 24.35
C PHE A 36 1.81 -18.23 23.37
N THR A 37 0.93 -17.23 23.51
CA THR A 37 0.94 -16.02 22.67
C THR A 37 2.25 -15.24 22.83
N THR A 38 2.72 -15.06 24.07
CA THR A 38 4.00 -14.40 24.36
C THR A 38 5.18 -15.15 23.77
N SER A 39 5.20 -16.49 23.90
CA SER A 39 6.23 -17.35 23.32
C SER A 39 6.28 -17.26 21.79
N VAL A 40 5.12 -17.29 21.13
CA VAL A 40 5.03 -17.15 19.67
C VAL A 40 5.55 -15.77 19.21
N ILE A 41 5.21 -14.70 19.94
CA ILE A 41 5.68 -13.34 19.63
C ILE A 41 7.20 -13.25 19.81
N GLN A 42 7.74 -13.72 20.94
CA GLN A 42 9.17 -13.70 21.21
C GLN A 42 9.96 -14.48 20.16
N ILE A 43 9.52 -15.70 19.81
CA ILE A 43 10.17 -16.52 18.77
C ILE A 43 10.17 -15.79 17.41
N LEU A 44 9.07 -15.13 17.05
CA LEU A 44 8.97 -14.37 15.80
C LEU A 44 9.84 -13.10 15.78
N LEU A 45 10.07 -12.48 16.94
CA LEU A 45 10.91 -11.28 17.08
C LEU A 45 12.40 -11.64 17.15
N SER A 46 12.81 -12.55 18.05
CA SER A 46 14.22 -12.87 18.34
C SER A 46 14.85 -13.87 17.37
N ARG A 47 14.13 -14.94 16.98
CA ARG A 47 14.72 -16.09 16.27
C ARG A 47 14.41 -16.15 14.77
N SER A 48 13.86 -15.08 14.22
CA SER A 48 13.36 -15.08 12.83
C SER A 48 14.41 -15.37 11.76
N PHE A 49 15.67 -15.02 11.98
CA PHE A 49 16.73 -15.12 10.97
C PHE A 49 17.30 -16.55 10.85
N GLY A 50 17.34 -17.32 11.94
CA GLY A 50 17.89 -18.68 11.98
C GLY A 50 16.88 -19.82 11.76
N MET A 51 15.60 -19.52 11.56
CA MET A 51 14.55 -20.54 11.38
C MET A 51 14.37 -20.96 9.91
N HIS A 52 14.09 -22.24 9.68
CA HIS A 52 13.69 -22.76 8.37
C HIS A 52 12.45 -22.01 7.82
N PRO A 53 12.40 -21.67 6.51
CA PRO A 53 11.28 -20.91 5.93
C PRO A 53 9.89 -21.49 6.21
N GLU A 54 9.75 -22.81 6.23
CA GLU A 54 8.45 -23.46 6.48
C GLU A 54 7.99 -23.34 7.93
N MET A 55 8.90 -23.54 8.89
CA MET A 55 8.64 -23.28 10.31
C MET A 55 8.24 -21.82 10.52
N ARG A 56 8.99 -20.88 9.91
CA ARG A 56 8.66 -19.45 9.95
C ARG A 56 7.24 -19.19 9.46
N MET A 57 6.85 -19.79 8.35
CA MET A 57 5.50 -19.65 7.81
C MET A 57 4.42 -20.24 8.72
N ALA A 58 4.70 -21.31 9.45
CA ALA A 58 3.73 -21.88 10.38
C ALA A 58 3.56 -21.09 11.67
N PHE A 59 4.64 -20.57 12.25
CA PHE A 59 4.55 -19.62 13.37
C PHE A 59 3.80 -18.36 12.95
N LEU A 60 4.04 -17.86 11.74
CA LEU A 60 3.26 -16.75 11.17
C LEU A 60 1.77 -17.13 11.01
N ARG A 61 1.45 -18.34 10.51
CA ARG A 61 0.06 -18.80 10.40
C ARG A 61 -0.62 -18.98 11.75
N ALA A 62 0.11 -19.47 12.75
CA ALA A 62 -0.36 -19.56 14.13
C ALA A 62 -0.66 -18.18 14.71
N PHE A 63 0.28 -17.25 14.57
CA PHE A 63 0.12 -15.85 14.96
C PHE A 63 -1.11 -15.20 14.29
N MET A 64 -1.27 -15.38 12.97
CA MET A 64 -2.43 -14.87 12.22
C MET A 64 -3.76 -15.45 12.76
N ARG A 65 -3.79 -16.72 13.17
CA ARG A 65 -4.97 -17.37 13.73
C ARG A 65 -5.29 -16.86 15.14
N LEU A 66 -4.28 -16.75 16.02
CA LEU A 66 -4.43 -16.19 17.37
C LEU A 66 -4.97 -14.77 17.30
N ARG A 67 -4.46 -13.97 16.35
CA ARG A 67 -4.93 -12.62 16.10
C ARG A 67 -6.36 -12.56 15.55
N THR A 68 -6.73 -13.49 14.66
CA THR A 68 -8.10 -13.59 14.14
C THR A 68 -9.13 -13.81 15.26
N LYS A 69 -8.73 -14.54 16.31
CA LYS A 69 -9.51 -14.80 17.52
C LYS A 69 -9.44 -13.67 18.57
N ASN A 70 -8.77 -12.54 18.28
CA ASN A 70 -8.54 -11.40 19.17
C ASN A 70 -7.77 -11.72 20.47
N LEU A 71 -7.01 -12.83 20.51
CA LEU A 71 -6.19 -13.20 21.68
C LEU A 71 -4.91 -12.37 21.79
N ILE A 72 -4.50 -11.72 20.69
CA ILE A 72 -3.34 -10.84 20.63
C ILE A 72 -3.83 -9.40 20.35
N PRO A 73 -3.40 -8.40 21.14
CA PRO A 73 -3.77 -7.01 20.91
C PRO A 73 -3.16 -6.50 19.59
N ALA A 74 -3.87 -5.59 18.93
CA ALA A 74 -3.46 -5.07 17.63
C ALA A 74 -2.11 -4.35 17.67
N THR A 75 -1.74 -3.71 18.78
CA THR A 75 -0.45 -3.01 18.96
C THR A 75 0.74 -3.96 18.78
N GLN A 76 0.76 -5.07 19.52
CA GLN A 76 1.83 -6.08 19.43
C GLN A 76 1.90 -6.74 18.04
N ALA A 77 0.79 -6.77 17.31
CA ALA A 77 0.77 -7.31 15.96
C ALA A 77 1.44 -6.41 14.92
N VAL A 78 1.43 -5.09 15.15
CA VAL A 78 2.11 -4.13 14.28
C VAL A 78 3.63 -4.17 14.51
N ASP A 79 4.12 -4.57 15.68
CA ASP A 79 5.57 -4.72 15.91
C ASP A 79 6.22 -5.82 15.05
N ILE A 80 5.46 -6.87 14.70
CA ILE A 80 5.90 -7.95 13.81
C ILE A 80 5.62 -7.58 12.33
N VAL A 81 5.60 -6.30 11.97
CA VAL A 81 5.36 -5.88 10.59
C VAL A 81 6.53 -6.33 9.70
N ARG A 82 6.29 -7.44 9.00
CA ARG A 82 7.10 -7.92 7.87
C ARG A 82 6.28 -7.90 6.60
N LYS A 83 6.97 -7.86 5.45
CA LYS A 83 6.34 -7.90 4.11
C LYS A 83 5.31 -9.04 3.96
N THR A 84 5.56 -10.19 4.61
CA THR A 84 4.67 -11.37 4.59
C THR A 84 3.38 -11.18 5.39
N LEU A 85 3.39 -10.38 6.45
CA LEU A 85 2.24 -10.12 7.32
C LEU A 85 1.38 -8.94 6.85
N ARG A 86 1.88 -8.10 5.94
CA ARG A 86 1.19 -6.89 5.48
C ARG A 86 -0.24 -7.15 4.99
N HIS A 87 -0.45 -8.15 4.13
CA HIS A 87 -1.78 -8.47 3.60
C HIS A 87 -2.74 -8.95 4.70
N PHE A 88 -2.22 -9.74 5.64
CA PHE A 88 -2.98 -10.20 6.79
C PHE A 88 -3.37 -9.03 7.67
N LEU A 89 -2.42 -8.15 8.03
CA LEU A 89 -2.67 -6.97 8.86
C LEU A 89 -3.71 -6.03 8.25
N VAL A 90 -3.64 -5.77 6.94
CA VAL A 90 -4.66 -4.95 6.26
C VAL A 90 -6.04 -5.62 6.32
N SER A 91 -6.11 -6.93 6.14
CA SER A 91 -7.37 -7.69 6.23
C SER A 91 -7.90 -7.76 7.67
N ASP A 92 -7.00 -7.85 8.63
CA ASP A 92 -7.25 -7.89 10.06
C ASP A 92 -7.83 -6.55 10.55
N ILE A 93 -7.18 -5.45 10.18
CA ILE A 93 -7.64 -4.10 10.46
C ILE A 93 -9.00 -3.83 9.79
N LYS A 94 -9.19 -4.26 8.55
CA LYS A 94 -10.50 -4.18 7.87
C LYS A 94 -11.59 -4.94 8.62
N ARG A 95 -11.27 -6.11 9.19
CA ARG A 95 -12.19 -6.89 10.02
C ARG A 95 -12.49 -6.18 11.34
N MET A 96 -11.49 -5.65 12.02
CA MET A 96 -11.67 -4.89 13.27
C MET A 96 -12.51 -3.63 13.09
N ASN A 97 -12.33 -2.92 11.97
CA ASN A 97 -13.03 -1.66 11.73
C ASN A 97 -14.54 -1.85 11.55
N LYS A 98 -14.97 -3.00 10.99
CA LYS A 98 -16.40 -3.38 10.98
C LYS A 98 -17.00 -3.52 12.38
N CYS A 99 -16.16 -3.83 13.37
CA CYS A 99 -16.57 -3.97 14.77
C CYS A 99 -16.32 -2.70 15.60
N GLN A 100 -15.88 -1.58 14.99
CA GLN A 100 -15.60 -0.26 15.59
C GLN A 100 -14.67 -0.22 16.82
N LYS A 101 -13.94 -1.30 17.13
CA LYS A 101 -13.06 -1.37 18.29
C LYS A 101 -11.63 -0.98 17.91
N GLN A 102 -11.11 0.13 18.49
CA GLN A 102 -9.68 0.50 18.60
C GLN A 102 -8.97 1.20 17.41
N THR A 103 -9.68 1.77 16.43
CA THR A 103 -9.05 2.44 15.27
C THR A 103 -8.07 3.57 15.64
N LYS A 104 -8.41 4.40 16.63
CA LYS A 104 -7.58 5.54 17.07
C LYS A 104 -6.25 5.11 17.71
N VAL A 105 -6.28 4.05 18.51
CA VAL A 105 -5.10 3.52 19.22
C VAL A 105 -4.10 2.95 18.23
N ILE A 106 -4.58 2.16 17.26
CA ILE A 106 -3.73 1.56 16.22
C ILE A 106 -3.07 2.65 15.36
N LEU A 107 -3.81 3.71 15.02
CA LEU A 107 -3.26 4.83 14.27
C LEU A 107 -2.17 5.58 15.05
N SER A 108 -2.39 5.85 16.35
CA SER A 108 -1.36 6.47 17.19
C SER A 108 -0.11 5.60 17.31
N PHE A 109 -0.27 4.29 17.40
CA PHE A 109 0.83 3.34 17.43
C PHE A 109 1.59 3.32 16.09
N LEU A 110 0.89 3.28 14.97
CA LEU A 110 1.50 3.37 13.63
C LEU A 110 2.26 4.68 13.44
N SER A 111 1.71 5.81 13.90
CA SER A 111 2.40 7.11 13.85
C SER A 111 3.69 7.10 14.67
N LYS A 112 3.67 6.52 15.88
CA LYS A 112 4.86 6.34 16.71
C LYS A 112 5.89 5.45 16.01
N MET A 113 5.48 4.33 15.42
CA MET A 113 6.37 3.42 14.70
C MET A 113 7.03 4.05 13.48
N ILE A 114 6.36 4.98 12.81
CA ILE A 114 6.93 5.71 11.67
C ILE A 114 8.06 6.64 12.12
N LYS A 115 7.99 7.18 13.34
CA LYS A 115 8.98 8.10 13.92
C LYS A 115 10.17 7.35 14.56
N ASP A 116 9.89 6.27 15.30
CA ASP A 116 10.87 5.67 16.22
C ASP A 116 11.67 4.49 15.62
N ASN A 117 11.16 3.81 14.58
CA ASN A 117 11.70 2.53 14.15
C ASN A 117 12.65 2.58 12.94
N SER A 118 13.35 1.46 12.73
CA SER A 118 14.20 1.20 11.57
C SER A 118 13.49 1.50 10.22
N SER A 119 14.29 1.92 9.23
CA SER A 119 13.87 2.23 7.86
C SER A 119 12.90 1.23 7.21
N THR A 120 13.04 -0.05 7.54
CA THR A 120 12.27 -1.15 6.94
C THR A 120 10.88 -1.25 7.54
N VAL A 121 10.79 -1.14 8.87
CA VAL A 121 9.53 -1.19 9.62
C VAL A 121 8.71 0.07 9.33
N ALA A 122 9.33 1.26 9.34
CA ALA A 122 8.67 2.51 9.00
C ALA A 122 8.08 2.47 7.57
N ARG A 123 8.82 1.91 6.60
CA ARG A 123 8.32 1.73 5.23
C ARG A 123 7.07 0.86 5.18
N GLU A 124 7.08 -0.29 5.85
CA GLU A 124 5.93 -1.20 5.82
C GLU A 124 4.73 -0.63 6.60
N ALA A 125 4.96 0.10 7.69
CA ALA A 125 3.90 0.83 8.41
C ALA A 125 3.20 1.87 7.51
N VAL A 126 3.98 2.66 6.76
CA VAL A 126 3.42 3.59 5.76
C VAL A 126 2.64 2.83 4.69
N LEU A 127 3.18 1.74 4.13
CA LEU A 127 2.49 0.94 3.11
C LEU A 127 1.15 0.36 3.62
N ILE A 128 1.07 -0.02 4.90
CA ILE A 128 -0.19 -0.44 5.52
C ILE A 128 -1.19 0.72 5.57
N LEU A 129 -0.78 1.90 6.05
CA LEU A 129 -1.62 3.10 6.06
C LEU A 129 -2.15 3.46 4.67
N LEU A 130 -1.27 3.47 3.68
CA LEU A 130 -1.63 3.76 2.29
C LEU A 130 -2.64 2.76 1.73
N CYS A 131 -2.47 1.46 2.04
CA CYS A 131 -3.39 0.41 1.60
C CYS A 131 -4.77 0.53 2.25
N LEU A 132 -4.81 0.90 3.54
CA LEU A 132 -6.06 1.10 4.28
C LEU A 132 -6.83 2.33 3.77
N PHE A 133 -6.10 3.40 3.44
CA PHE A 133 -6.69 4.62 2.88
C PHE A 133 -7.26 4.35 1.47
N LYS A 134 -6.49 3.73 0.56
CA LYS A 134 -6.99 3.35 -0.78
C LYS A 134 -8.24 2.48 -0.74
N LYS A 135 -8.31 1.54 0.23
CA LYS A 135 -9.46 0.65 0.40
C LYS A 135 -10.68 1.33 1.03
N ASN A 136 -10.63 2.65 1.29
CA ASN A 136 -11.64 3.42 2.01
C ASN A 136 -12.04 2.79 3.35
N VAL A 137 -11.10 2.09 4.01
CA VAL A 137 -11.33 1.54 5.35
C VAL A 137 -11.14 2.64 6.38
N TRP A 138 -10.06 3.41 6.25
CA TRP A 138 -9.76 4.56 7.10
C TRP A 138 -9.69 5.81 6.25
N ASN A 139 -10.82 6.52 6.17
CA ASN A 139 -10.97 7.73 5.39
C ASN A 139 -11.15 8.93 6.32
N ASP A 140 -10.14 9.20 7.15
CA ASP A 140 -10.20 10.24 8.16
C ASP A 140 -9.13 11.31 7.86
N ALA A 141 -9.40 12.56 8.24
CA ALA A 141 -8.39 13.63 8.15
C ALA A 141 -7.12 13.27 8.93
N ARG A 142 -7.26 12.64 10.10
CA ARG A 142 -6.10 12.22 10.91
C ARG A 142 -5.19 11.24 10.18
N THR A 143 -5.73 10.28 9.43
CA THR A 143 -4.91 9.32 8.68
C THR A 143 -4.22 9.98 7.50
N ALA A 144 -4.91 10.87 6.78
CA ALA A 144 -4.32 11.66 5.69
C ALA A 144 -3.14 12.51 6.18
N ASN A 145 -3.27 13.15 7.35
CA ASN A 145 -2.19 13.97 7.92
C ASN A 145 -1.00 13.13 8.42
N VAL A 146 -1.21 11.93 8.97
CA VAL A 146 -0.09 11.01 9.29
C VAL A 146 0.65 10.58 8.02
N ILE A 147 -0.06 10.36 6.91
CA ILE A 147 0.55 10.07 5.61
C ILE A 147 1.34 11.30 5.10
N ALA A 148 0.82 12.51 5.28
CA ALA A 148 1.52 13.75 4.93
C ALA A 148 2.78 13.96 5.78
N GLU A 149 2.73 13.74 7.09
CA GLU A 149 3.92 13.75 7.96
C GLU A 149 4.97 12.74 7.48
N SER A 150 4.53 11.58 7.00
CA SER A 150 5.42 10.54 6.46
C SER A 150 6.18 11.01 5.20
N CYS A 151 5.64 11.97 4.44
CA CYS A 151 6.32 12.58 3.30
C CYS A 151 7.50 13.46 3.74
N LEU A 152 7.52 13.97 4.97
CA LEU A 152 8.56 14.88 5.47
C LEU A 152 9.81 14.14 5.99
N ILE A 153 9.69 12.87 6.35
CA ILE A 153 10.79 12.03 6.88
C ILE A 153 11.96 11.93 5.90
N CYS A 154 13.21 12.02 6.36
CA CYS A 154 14.40 12.04 5.50
C CYS A 154 14.61 10.77 4.67
N ASN A 155 14.04 9.64 5.09
CA ASN A 155 14.31 8.34 4.48
C ASN A 155 13.52 8.10 3.19
N LYS A 156 14.23 8.02 2.04
CA LYS A 156 13.65 7.77 0.71
C LYS A 156 12.79 6.52 0.61
N LYS A 157 13.09 5.47 1.39
CA LYS A 157 12.28 4.25 1.38
C LYS A 157 10.88 4.46 1.98
N VAL A 158 10.69 5.50 2.77
CA VAL A 158 9.46 5.82 3.50
C VAL A 158 8.66 6.92 2.78
N TYR A 159 9.31 8.04 2.44
CA TYR A 159 8.59 9.18 1.87
C TYR A 159 8.22 8.97 0.39
N VAL A 160 9.01 8.23 -0.40
CA VAL A 160 8.71 8.01 -1.83
C VAL A 160 7.37 7.28 -2.04
N PRO A 161 7.07 6.17 -1.33
CA PRO A 161 5.75 5.55 -1.39
C PRO A 161 4.59 6.48 -1.01
N ALA A 162 4.78 7.35 -0.02
CA ALA A 162 3.75 8.30 0.42
C ALA A 162 3.48 9.38 -0.65
N ILE A 163 4.53 9.94 -1.26
CA ILE A 163 4.39 10.90 -2.38
C ILE A 163 3.73 10.23 -3.58
N GLN A 164 4.18 9.02 -3.96
CA GLN A 164 3.59 8.27 -5.06
C GLN A 164 2.11 7.94 -4.84
N PHE A 165 1.68 7.80 -3.59
CA PHE A 165 0.28 7.64 -3.26
C PHE A 165 -0.54 8.90 -3.60
N PHE A 166 -0.13 10.09 -3.12
CA PHE A 166 -0.82 11.34 -3.45
C PHE A 166 -0.84 11.64 -4.97
N LEU A 167 0.18 11.18 -5.70
CA LEU A 167 0.24 11.34 -7.15
C LEU A 167 -0.54 10.27 -7.93
N GLY A 168 -0.97 9.18 -7.29
CA GLY A 168 -1.61 8.04 -7.94
C GLY A 168 -0.68 7.14 -8.74
N LYS A 169 0.63 7.22 -8.52
CA LYS A 169 1.67 6.48 -9.26
C LYS A 169 2.20 5.24 -8.51
N SER A 170 1.53 4.82 -7.43
CA SER A 170 2.05 3.79 -6.51
C SER A 170 1.87 2.35 -7.03
N LYS A 171 2.82 1.89 -7.86
CA LYS A 171 2.87 0.52 -8.41
C LYS A 171 2.80 -0.57 -7.32
N ALA A 172 3.46 -0.36 -6.19
CA ALA A 172 3.53 -1.32 -5.09
C ALA A 172 2.20 -1.54 -4.35
N LEU A 173 1.28 -0.58 -4.44
CA LEU A 173 -0.08 -0.70 -3.89
C LEU A 173 -1.02 -1.39 -4.87
N ASP A 174 -0.85 -1.14 -6.17
CA ASP A 174 -1.71 -1.70 -7.22
C ASP A 174 -1.51 -3.23 -7.35
N GLU A 175 -0.29 -3.73 -7.16
CA GLU A 175 0.01 -5.16 -7.04
C GLU A 175 -0.71 -5.84 -5.86
N MET A 176 -1.08 -5.10 -4.82
CA MET A 176 -1.81 -5.65 -3.66
C MET A 176 -3.33 -5.64 -3.83
N GLU A 177 -3.87 -4.84 -4.74
CA GLU A 177 -5.32 -4.84 -4.99
C GLU A 177 -5.76 -6.09 -5.74
N THR A 178 -4.93 -6.57 -6.67
CA THR A 178 -5.22 -7.75 -7.49
C THR A 178 -5.36 -9.05 -6.68
N SER A 179 -4.82 -9.11 -5.46
CA SER A 179 -4.88 -10.30 -4.61
C SER A 179 -6.04 -10.30 -3.61
N SER A 180 -6.69 -9.15 -3.37
CA SER A 180 -7.51 -8.93 -2.18
C SER A 180 -8.94 -8.42 -2.46
N ASP A 181 -9.26 -7.96 -3.68
CA ASP A 181 -10.62 -7.55 -4.03
C ASP A 181 -11.40 -8.66 -4.75
N SER A 182 -11.82 -9.66 -3.98
CA SER A 182 -12.65 -10.77 -4.48
C SER A 182 -14.03 -10.32 -4.98
N GLY A 183 -14.50 -9.11 -4.68
CA GLY A 183 -15.83 -8.64 -5.11
C GLY A 183 -15.86 -8.14 -6.55
N SER A 184 -14.92 -7.26 -6.93
CA SER A 184 -14.91 -6.68 -8.28
C SER A 184 -14.32 -7.63 -9.33
N ASP A 185 -13.40 -8.52 -8.93
CA ASP A 185 -12.81 -9.51 -9.84
C ASP A 185 -13.80 -10.60 -10.25
N VAL A 186 -14.81 -10.93 -9.43
CA VAL A 186 -15.85 -11.89 -9.82
C VAL A 186 -16.57 -11.42 -11.07
N SER A 187 -16.97 -10.15 -11.15
CA SER A 187 -17.67 -9.61 -12.34
C SER A 187 -16.85 -9.65 -13.63
N ARG A 188 -15.53 -9.45 -13.52
CA ARG A 188 -14.61 -9.51 -14.66
C ARG A 188 -14.37 -10.95 -15.07
N VAL A 189 -14.11 -11.81 -14.09
CA VAL A 189 -13.88 -13.24 -14.31
C VAL A 189 -15.13 -13.89 -14.90
N THR A 190 -16.33 -13.53 -14.47
CA THR A 190 -17.59 -14.03 -15.04
C THR A 190 -17.78 -13.53 -16.48
N LYS A 191 -17.58 -12.24 -16.77
CA LYS A 191 -17.64 -11.72 -18.16
C LYS A 191 -16.63 -12.40 -19.08
N ILE A 192 -15.38 -12.58 -18.63
CA ILE A 192 -14.36 -13.27 -19.43
C ILE A 192 -14.71 -14.76 -19.60
N LYS A 193 -15.24 -15.42 -18.56
CA LYS A 193 -15.71 -16.80 -18.64
C LYS A 193 -16.88 -16.94 -19.62
N GLN A 194 -17.85 -16.03 -19.61
CA GLN A 194 -18.96 -16.00 -20.56
C GLN A 194 -18.47 -15.81 -22.00
N LEU A 195 -17.54 -14.88 -22.23
CA LEU A 195 -16.94 -14.67 -23.56
C LEU A 195 -16.20 -15.92 -24.06
N ARG A 196 -15.45 -16.61 -23.17
CA ARG A 196 -14.76 -17.87 -23.49
C ARG A 196 -15.73 -19.02 -23.74
N LEU A 197 -16.81 -19.11 -22.95
CA LEU A 197 -17.85 -20.13 -23.12
C LEU A 197 -18.58 -19.95 -24.46
N GLY A 198 -18.95 -18.72 -24.80
CA GLY A 198 -19.55 -18.39 -26.09
C GLY A 198 -18.65 -18.79 -27.27
N HIS A 199 -17.34 -18.54 -27.19
CA HIS A 199 -16.40 -18.97 -28.22
C HIS A 199 -16.27 -20.51 -28.31
N ARG A 200 -16.35 -21.24 -27.19
CA ARG A 200 -16.22 -22.70 -27.14
C ARG A 200 -17.38 -23.45 -27.81
N VAL A 201 -18.60 -22.91 -27.76
CA VAL A 201 -19.81 -23.59 -28.24
C VAL A 201 -20.02 -23.48 -29.76
N GLY A 202 -19.41 -22.49 -30.43
CA GLY A 202 -19.57 -22.30 -31.88
C GLY A 202 -18.36 -22.72 -32.71
N VAL A 203 -18.52 -22.68 -34.04
CA VAL A 203 -17.46 -22.98 -35.02
C VAL A 203 -16.20 -22.14 -34.77
N LYS A 204 -15.03 -22.80 -34.81
CA LYS A 204 -13.73 -22.20 -34.55
C LYS A 204 -13.18 -21.57 -35.83
N THR A 205 -13.33 -20.25 -35.96
CA THR A 205 -12.76 -19.48 -37.09
C THR A 205 -11.73 -18.47 -36.61
N LYS A 206 -10.72 -18.18 -37.45
CA LYS A 206 -9.67 -17.17 -37.14
C LYS A 206 -10.25 -15.79 -36.81
N ASN A 207 -11.33 -15.38 -37.51
CA ASN A 207 -11.99 -14.09 -37.27
C ASN A 207 -12.69 -14.03 -35.91
N ARG A 208 -13.30 -15.13 -35.47
CA ARG A 208 -14.00 -15.22 -34.19
C ARG A 208 -13.01 -15.24 -33.01
N GLN A 209 -11.86 -15.86 -33.19
CA GLN A 209 -10.77 -15.81 -32.21
C GLN A 209 -10.22 -14.39 -32.05
N LYS A 210 -9.98 -13.67 -33.16
CA LYS A 210 -9.60 -12.24 -33.12
C LYS A 210 -10.67 -11.38 -32.41
N ARG A 211 -11.96 -11.66 -32.61
CA ARG A 211 -13.06 -10.94 -31.93
C ARG A 211 -13.07 -11.21 -30.43
N LEU A 212 -12.86 -12.46 -30.00
CA LEU A 212 -12.74 -12.82 -28.58
C LEU A 212 -11.59 -12.07 -27.91
N GLU A 213 -10.41 -12.06 -28.53
CA GLU A 213 -9.24 -11.36 -28.00
C GLU A 213 -9.49 -9.85 -27.86
N ARG A 214 -10.14 -9.23 -28.85
CA ARG A 214 -10.54 -7.82 -28.79
C ARG A 214 -11.51 -7.55 -27.64
N SER A 215 -12.53 -8.40 -27.46
CA SER A 215 -13.50 -8.26 -26.37
C SER A 215 -12.85 -8.43 -25.00
N ILE A 216 -11.94 -9.38 -24.83
CA ILE A 216 -11.18 -9.56 -23.58
C ILE A 216 -10.29 -8.34 -23.30
N LYS A 217 -9.60 -7.82 -24.33
CA LYS A 217 -8.80 -6.60 -24.21
C LYS A 217 -9.66 -5.40 -23.82
N HIS A 218 -10.86 -5.27 -24.40
CA HIS A 218 -11.79 -4.19 -24.07
C HIS A 218 -12.23 -4.25 -22.60
N VAL A 219 -12.66 -5.42 -22.12
CA VAL A 219 -13.06 -5.63 -20.71
C VAL A 219 -11.92 -5.29 -19.75
N ASN A 220 -10.68 -5.67 -20.08
CA ASN A 220 -9.51 -5.31 -19.26
C ASN A 220 -9.25 -3.80 -19.28
N LYS A 221 -9.29 -3.15 -20.45
CA LYS A 221 -9.07 -1.70 -20.61
C LYS A 221 -10.14 -0.87 -19.89
N GLU A 222 -11.40 -1.29 -19.91
CA GLU A 222 -12.47 -0.65 -19.14
C GLU A 222 -12.22 -0.73 -17.63
N LYS A 223 -11.79 -1.88 -17.12
CA LYS A 223 -11.47 -2.04 -15.71
C LYS A 223 -10.29 -1.15 -15.31
N GLU A 224 -9.23 -1.12 -16.11
CA GLU A 224 -8.07 -0.24 -15.89
C GLU A 224 -8.48 1.23 -15.84
N ARG A 225 -9.35 1.68 -16.75
CA ARG A 225 -9.90 3.05 -16.74
C ARG A 225 -10.68 3.34 -15.45
N LYS A 226 -11.53 2.40 -14.99
CA LYS A 226 -12.29 2.56 -13.74
C LYS A 226 -11.39 2.63 -12.51
N ILE A 227 -10.35 1.79 -12.45
CA ILE A 227 -9.36 1.80 -11.36
C ILE A 227 -8.62 3.14 -11.33
N ARG A 228 -8.15 3.63 -12.49
CA ARG A 228 -7.46 4.93 -12.58
C ARG A 228 -8.33 6.08 -12.11
N LYS A 229 -9.58 6.16 -12.58
CA LYS A 229 -10.55 7.19 -12.13
C LYS A 229 -10.79 7.12 -10.63
N ARG A 230 -10.96 5.92 -10.07
CA ARG A 230 -11.15 5.74 -8.62
C ARG A 230 -9.91 6.18 -7.86
N ALA A 231 -8.72 5.81 -8.33
CA ALA A 231 -7.45 6.20 -7.71
C ALA A 231 -7.30 7.73 -7.71
N GLU A 232 -7.56 8.37 -8.85
CA GLU A 232 -7.57 9.84 -8.97
C GLU A 232 -8.48 10.47 -7.91
N LEU A 233 -9.74 10.04 -7.83
CA LEU A 233 -10.70 10.54 -6.83
C LEU A 233 -10.22 10.33 -5.40
N THR A 234 -9.65 9.16 -5.07
CA THR A 234 -9.12 8.90 -3.72
C THR A 234 -7.92 9.78 -3.39
N ASN A 235 -7.08 10.11 -4.38
CA ASN A 235 -5.91 10.96 -4.18
C ASN A 235 -6.33 12.41 -3.98
N PHE A 236 -7.27 12.90 -4.80
CA PHE A 236 -7.86 14.23 -4.62
C PHE A 236 -8.52 14.35 -3.25
N HIS A 237 -9.28 13.33 -2.84
CA HIS A 237 -9.87 13.29 -1.52
C HIS A 237 -8.82 13.34 -0.40
N ALA A 238 -7.72 12.59 -0.53
CA ALA A 238 -6.63 12.60 0.44
C ALA A 238 -5.97 13.98 0.57
N LEU A 239 -5.82 14.72 -0.53
CA LEU A 239 -5.24 16.07 -0.53
C LEU A 239 -6.18 17.10 0.14
N ASN A 240 -7.49 16.98 -0.09
CA ASN A 240 -8.49 17.85 0.55
C ASN A 240 -8.66 17.59 2.05
N MET A 241 -8.22 16.43 2.54
CA MET A 241 -8.29 16.07 3.96
C MET A 241 -7.12 16.59 4.81
N LEU A 242 -6.16 17.30 4.22
CA LEU A 242 -5.04 17.88 4.93
C LEU A 242 -5.49 19.06 5.80
N HIS A 243 -4.99 19.13 7.04
CA HIS A 243 -5.38 20.19 7.97
C HIS A 243 -4.76 21.55 7.60
N ASP A 244 -3.51 21.54 7.15
CA ASP A 244 -2.78 22.76 6.77
C ASP A 244 -1.95 22.48 5.50
N PRO A 245 -2.55 22.69 4.31
CA PRO A 245 -1.88 22.43 3.03
C PRO A 245 -0.77 23.46 2.73
N GLN A 246 -0.88 24.69 3.23
CA GLN A 246 0.12 25.75 3.04
C GLN A 246 1.43 25.39 3.74
N THR A 247 1.37 25.15 5.06
CA THR A 247 2.56 24.79 5.84
C THR A 247 3.16 23.47 5.35
N PHE A 248 2.33 22.54 4.89
CA PHE A 248 2.82 21.29 4.32
C PHE A 248 3.62 21.51 3.02
N ALA A 249 3.12 22.34 2.10
CA ALA A 249 3.80 22.68 0.86
C ALA A 249 5.15 23.38 1.13
N GLU A 250 5.19 24.32 2.08
CA GLU A 250 6.43 25.01 2.48
C GLU A 250 7.46 24.04 3.08
N LYS A 251 7.03 23.14 3.97
CA LYS A 251 7.91 22.11 4.56
C LYS A 251 8.46 21.15 3.50
N LEU A 252 7.63 20.75 2.53
CA LEU A 252 8.06 19.94 1.39
C LEU A 252 9.07 20.67 0.50
N PHE A 253 8.86 21.96 0.26
CA PHE A 253 9.76 22.77 -0.54
C PHE A 253 11.14 22.93 0.14
N ARG A 254 11.18 23.27 1.43
CA ARG A 254 12.43 23.32 2.21
C ARG A 254 13.19 21.99 2.20
N LYS A 255 12.44 20.88 2.23
CA LYS A 255 13.02 19.54 2.09
C LYS A 255 13.60 19.33 0.69
N LEU A 256 12.88 19.74 -0.36
CA LEU A 256 13.32 19.62 -1.75
C LEU A 256 14.65 20.35 -2.00
N GLU A 257 14.82 21.55 -1.46
CA GLU A 257 16.04 22.35 -1.57
C GLU A 257 17.25 21.63 -0.95
N ARG A 258 17.04 20.98 0.20
CA ARG A 258 18.09 20.25 0.95
C ARG A 258 18.34 18.84 0.43
N CYS A 259 17.38 18.25 -0.29
CA CYS A 259 17.46 16.86 -0.76
C CYS A 259 18.47 16.70 -1.92
N SER A 260 19.57 15.99 -1.69
CA SER A 260 20.55 15.56 -2.72
C SER A 260 20.15 14.27 -3.45
N ASP A 261 18.86 13.97 -3.52
CA ASP A 261 18.33 12.74 -4.13
C ASP A 261 18.36 12.77 -5.67
N ARG A 262 18.13 11.59 -6.28
CA ARG A 262 18.03 11.43 -7.74
C ARG A 262 16.99 12.38 -8.33
N PHE A 263 17.25 12.85 -9.55
CA PHE A 263 16.39 13.79 -10.28
C PHE A 263 14.92 13.36 -10.34
N GLU A 264 14.66 12.08 -10.60
CA GLU A 264 13.31 11.50 -10.64
C GLU A 264 12.53 11.71 -9.34
N ILE A 265 13.19 11.57 -8.19
CA ILE A 265 12.56 11.73 -6.88
C ILE A 265 12.26 13.20 -6.61
N ARG A 266 13.17 14.10 -6.98
CA ARG A 266 12.94 15.55 -6.92
C ARG A 266 11.73 15.96 -7.76
N LEU A 267 11.57 15.37 -8.95
CA LEU A 267 10.43 15.62 -9.82
C LEU A 267 9.11 15.11 -9.22
N LEU A 268 9.11 14.00 -8.48
CA LEU A 268 7.94 13.55 -7.72
C LEU A 268 7.52 14.54 -6.63
N ILE A 269 8.49 15.10 -5.89
CA ILE A 269 8.19 16.13 -4.87
C ILE A 269 7.65 17.39 -5.54
N LEU A 270 8.23 17.79 -6.67
CA LEU A 270 7.80 18.97 -7.44
C LEU A 270 6.37 18.81 -7.99
N ASP A 271 6.02 17.64 -8.52
CA ASP A 271 4.65 17.26 -8.97
C ASP A 271 3.63 17.33 -7.82
N LEU A 272 4.04 16.92 -6.61
CA LEU A 272 3.16 17.00 -5.44
C LEU A 272 2.91 18.45 -5.01
N ILE A 273 3.96 19.28 -4.96
CA ILE A 273 3.84 20.70 -4.58
C ILE A 273 2.98 21.45 -5.60
N SER A 274 3.18 21.22 -6.90
CA SER A 274 2.39 21.87 -7.95
C SER A 274 0.90 21.51 -7.86
N ARG A 275 0.56 20.26 -7.52
CA ARG A 275 -0.84 19.86 -7.27
C ARG A 275 -1.42 20.54 -6.03
N LEU A 276 -0.66 20.65 -4.94
CA LEU A 276 -1.11 21.34 -3.72
C LEU A 276 -1.40 22.81 -3.98
N ILE A 277 -0.53 23.49 -4.73
CA ILE A 277 -0.70 24.88 -5.16
C ILE A 277 -1.97 25.02 -5.99
N GLY A 278 -2.16 24.15 -6.99
CA GLY A 278 -3.33 24.25 -7.87
C GLY A 278 -4.66 23.92 -7.21
N LEU A 279 -4.68 23.01 -6.22
CA LEU A 279 -5.91 22.64 -5.52
C LEU A 279 -6.35 23.67 -4.48
N ASN A 280 -5.41 24.17 -3.67
CA ASN A 280 -5.72 25.05 -2.54
C ASN A 280 -5.41 26.53 -2.83
N LYS A 281 -5.06 26.88 -4.08
CA LYS A 281 -4.64 28.22 -4.51
C LYS A 281 -3.56 28.82 -3.58
N LEU A 282 -2.54 28.01 -3.26
CA LEU A 282 -1.48 28.38 -2.32
C LEU A 282 -0.51 29.38 -2.95
N VAL A 283 0.03 30.29 -2.13
CA VAL A 283 1.06 31.24 -2.55
C VAL A 283 2.41 30.73 -2.06
N LEU A 284 3.29 30.31 -2.97
CA LEU A 284 4.65 29.86 -2.66
C LEU A 284 5.66 30.51 -3.62
N LEU A 285 6.04 31.75 -3.35
CA LEU A 285 6.83 32.58 -4.28
C LEU A 285 8.20 31.96 -4.65
N ASN A 286 8.87 31.32 -3.69
CA ASN A 286 10.18 30.71 -3.90
C ASN A 286 10.15 29.49 -4.85
N PHE A 287 8.96 28.93 -5.11
CA PHE A 287 8.78 27.79 -5.98
C PHE A 287 8.99 28.13 -7.46
N TYR A 288 8.57 29.33 -7.89
CA TYR A 288 8.60 29.70 -9.31
C TYR A 288 10.03 29.89 -9.84
N PRO A 289 10.94 30.61 -9.15
CA PRO A 289 12.35 30.68 -9.55
C PRO A 289 13.01 29.30 -9.54
N PHE A 290 12.63 28.43 -8.59
CA PHE A 290 13.16 27.08 -8.51
C PHE A 290 12.77 26.25 -9.73
N ILE A 291 11.50 26.27 -10.15
CA ILE A 291 11.04 25.59 -11.36
C ILE A 291 11.77 26.09 -12.60
N GLN A 292 12.01 27.40 -12.72
CA GLN A 292 12.65 27.98 -13.91
C GLN A 292 13.99 27.31 -14.26
N ARG A 293 14.73 26.84 -13.24
CA ARG A 293 15.97 26.06 -13.44
C ARG A 293 15.75 24.71 -14.12
N PHE A 294 14.58 24.08 -13.92
CA PHE A 294 14.19 22.80 -14.52
C PHE A 294 13.59 22.93 -15.91
N LEU A 295 13.22 24.15 -16.34
CA LEU A 295 12.64 24.43 -17.66
C LEU A 295 13.68 24.52 -18.79
N ARG A 296 14.99 24.39 -18.49
CA ARG A 296 16.05 24.55 -19.50
C ARG A 296 16.07 23.34 -20.45
N PRO A 297 16.07 23.55 -21.79
CA PRO A 297 15.98 22.48 -22.81
C PRO A 297 17.07 21.40 -22.72
N GLN A 298 18.22 21.72 -22.11
CA GLN A 298 19.40 20.86 -22.05
C GLN A 298 19.33 19.77 -20.95
N GLN A 299 18.25 19.72 -20.16
CA GLN A 299 18.06 18.70 -19.13
C GLN A 299 17.31 17.48 -19.69
N ARG A 300 17.71 16.26 -19.29
CA ARG A 300 17.24 14.94 -19.78
C ARG A 300 15.71 14.89 -20.04
N VAL A 301 15.34 15.20 -21.28
CA VAL A 301 13.98 15.23 -21.82
C VAL A 301 13.56 13.82 -22.18
N GLN A 302 12.65 13.22 -21.42
CA GLN A 302 11.83 12.07 -21.87
C GLN A 302 10.69 11.77 -20.90
N SER A 303 10.80 12.15 -19.61
CA SER A 303 9.69 12.10 -18.64
C SER A 303 9.04 13.47 -18.38
N SER A 304 9.61 14.50 -18.96
CA SER A 304 9.28 15.90 -18.74
C SER A 304 8.05 16.34 -19.54
N ASP A 305 7.82 15.82 -20.75
CA ASP A 305 6.72 16.28 -21.62
C ASP A 305 5.34 16.03 -21.02
N ASP A 306 5.17 14.92 -20.31
CA ASP A 306 3.93 14.58 -19.62
C ASP A 306 3.73 15.40 -18.32
N PHE A 307 4.83 15.88 -17.72
CA PHE A 307 4.84 16.85 -16.62
C PHE A 307 4.50 18.26 -17.12
N TYR A 308 5.09 18.68 -18.24
CA TYR A 308 4.82 19.96 -18.90
C TYR A 308 3.36 20.09 -19.31
N VAL A 309 2.80 19.15 -20.07
CA VAL A 309 1.44 19.26 -20.60
C VAL A 309 0.37 19.27 -19.49
N LYS A 310 0.55 18.47 -18.42
CA LYS A 310 -0.44 18.40 -17.32
C LYS A 310 -0.35 19.56 -16.34
N HIS A 311 0.86 20.04 -16.01
CA HIS A 311 1.04 21.10 -15.02
C HIS A 311 0.97 22.51 -15.61
N PHE A 312 1.38 22.72 -16.87
CA PHE A 312 1.11 24.00 -17.54
C PHE A 312 -0.39 24.18 -17.80
N SER A 313 -1.18 23.12 -18.02
CA SER A 313 -2.65 23.26 -18.11
C SER A 313 -3.27 23.76 -16.80
N LEU A 314 -2.72 23.38 -15.64
CA LEU A 314 -3.13 23.87 -14.32
C LEU A 314 -2.62 25.28 -14.03
N ALA A 315 -1.39 25.60 -14.42
CA ALA A 315 -0.83 26.95 -14.30
C ALA A 315 -1.50 27.96 -15.23
N LYS A 316 -1.93 27.54 -16.44
CA LYS A 316 -2.71 28.39 -17.37
C LYS A 316 -4.06 28.79 -16.79
N HIS A 317 -4.70 27.91 -16.03
CA HIS A 317 -5.94 28.23 -15.31
C HIS A 317 -5.74 29.13 -14.07
N LEU A 318 -4.52 29.23 -13.54
CA LEU A 318 -4.18 30.09 -12.39
C LEU A 318 -3.61 31.45 -12.79
N LEU A 319 -3.21 31.62 -14.06
CA LEU A 319 -2.67 32.87 -14.61
C LEU A 319 -3.64 33.56 -15.58
N ALA A 320 -4.81 32.97 -15.82
CA ALA A 320 -5.85 33.50 -16.71
C ALA A 320 -7.03 34.16 -15.94
N ASP A 321 -7.01 34.10 -14.61
CA ASP A 321 -7.84 34.90 -13.70
C ASP A 321 -6.91 35.81 -12.88
#